data_AF-A0A292YYF9-F1
#
_entry.id   AF-A0A292YYF9-F1
#
_cell.length_a   1.000
_cell.length_b   1.000
_cell.length_c   1.000
_cell.angle_alpha   90.00
_cell.angle_beta   90.00
_cell.angle_gamma   90.00
#
_symmetry.space_group_name_H-M   'P 1'
#
loop_
_entity.id
_entity.type
_entity.pdbx_description
1 polymer ?
#
loop_
_entity_poly.entity_id
_entity_poly.type
_entity_poly.pdbx_seq_one_letter_code
_entity_poly.pdbx_strand_id
1 'polypeptide(L)'
;MSWHEQAACRGEDTALFFPVGNAGPAKEQTARAKAVCAGCPVIAQCREWAHTHEDTGVWGGEDEYERRAARRRNARNRRSAA
;
A
#
# COMPACT_ATOMS: atom_id res chain seq x y z
N MET A 1 -3.74 21.57 -5.05
CA MET A 1 -2.93 20.42 -5.49
C MET A 1 -3.32 19.22 -4.66
N SER A 2 -3.67 18.12 -5.32
CA SER A 2 -3.98 16.88 -4.61
C SER A 2 -2.68 16.14 -4.32
N TRP A 3 -2.60 15.43 -3.19
CA TRP A 3 -1.38 14.68 -2.83
C TRP A 3 -1.01 13.62 -3.88
N HIS A 4 -1.99 13.14 -4.65
CA HIS A 4 -1.78 12.25 -5.80
C HIS A 4 -0.83 12.84 -6.86
N GLU A 5 -0.78 14.16 -7.01
CA GLU A 5 0.10 14.84 -7.97
C GLU A 5 1.58 14.78 -7.55
N GLN A 6 1.84 14.60 -6.26
CA GLN A 6 3.18 14.49 -5.69
C GLN A 6 3.63 13.03 -5.50
N ALA A 7 2.82 12.06 -5.96
CA ALA A 7 3.11 10.65 -5.80
C ALA A 7 4.24 10.21 -6.74
N ALA A 8 5.30 9.63 -6.17
CA ALA A 8 6.46 9.14 -6.93
C ALA A 8 6.09 8.02 -7.93
N CYS A 9 5.03 7.25 -7.63
CA CYS A 9 4.55 6.17 -8.50
C CYS A 9 3.91 6.64 -9.82
N ARG A 10 3.61 7.94 -9.98
CA ARG A 10 2.97 8.48 -11.20
C ARG A 10 3.85 8.35 -12.46
N GLY A 11 5.17 8.29 -12.30
CA GLY A 11 6.12 8.12 -13.40
C GLY A 11 6.52 6.66 -13.69
N GLU A 12 5.99 5.71 -12.91
CA GLU A 12 6.34 4.29 -12.98
C GLU A 12 5.24 3.48 -13.70
N ASP A 13 5.56 2.25 -14.08
CA ASP A 13 4.59 1.33 -14.67
C ASP A 13 3.49 0.98 -13.66
N THR A 14 2.23 1.23 -14.02
CA THR A 14 1.07 0.91 -13.17
C THR A 14 0.96 -0.59 -12.91
N ALA A 15 1.37 -1.44 -13.85
CA ALA A 15 1.35 -2.89 -13.68
C ALA A 15 2.21 -3.33 -12.48
N LEU A 16 3.27 -2.59 -12.13
CA LEU A 16 4.11 -2.87 -10.96
C LEU A 16 3.31 -2.86 -9.65
N PHE A 17 2.29 -2.02 -9.55
CA PHE A 17 1.50 -1.83 -8.33
C PHE A 17 0.32 -2.80 -8.23
N PHE A 18 -0.01 -3.54 -9.30
CA PHE A 18 -1.10 -4.52 -9.33
C PHE A 18 -0.57 -5.94 -9.65
N PRO A 19 0.16 -6.56 -8.72
CA PRO A 19 0.67 -7.91 -8.91
C PRO A 19 -0.45 -8.94 -8.97
N VAL A 20 -0.36 -9.88 -9.91
CA VAL A 20 -1.31 -10.99 -10.04
C VAL A 20 -0.81 -12.17 -9.21
N GLY A 21 -1.45 -12.40 -8.07
CA GLY A 21 -1.09 -13.44 -7.11
C GLY A 21 -0.16 -12.93 -6.00
N ASN A 22 0.29 -13.84 -5.13
CA ASN A 22 1.09 -13.53 -3.94
C ASN A 22 2.36 -14.38 -3.81
N ALA A 23 2.68 -15.17 -4.84
CA ALA A 23 3.78 -16.12 -4.85
C ALA A 23 4.69 -15.91 -6.07
N GLY A 24 5.95 -16.34 -5.95
CA GLY A 24 6.93 -16.27 -7.03
C GLY A 24 7.14 -14.84 -7.56
N PRO A 25 7.00 -14.60 -8.88
CA PRO A 25 7.23 -13.29 -9.49
C PRO A 25 6.40 -12.15 -8.89
N ALA A 26 5.19 -12.44 -8.42
CA ALA A 26 4.31 -11.44 -7.80
C ALA A 26 4.90 -10.86 -6.50
N LYS A 27 5.70 -11.66 -5.76
CA LYS A 27 6.36 -11.21 -4.53
C LYS A 27 7.51 -10.24 -4.86
N GLU A 28 8.27 -10.52 -5.91
CA GLU A 28 9.32 -9.64 -6.39
C GLU A 28 8.75 -8.33 -6.95
N GLN A 29 7.65 -8.42 -7.69
CA GLN A 29 6.90 -7.26 -8.18
C GLN A 29 6.39 -6.39 -7.02
N THR A 30 5.78 -7.01 -6.01
CA THR A 30 5.36 -6.33 -4.77
C THR A 30 6.54 -5.64 -4.07
N ALA A 31 7.68 -6.32 -3.95
CA ALA A 31 8.86 -5.75 -3.31
C ALA A 31 9.39 -4.52 -4.06
N ARG A 32 9.41 -4.56 -5.40
CA ARG A 32 9.78 -3.41 -6.24
C ARG A 32 8.79 -2.25 -6.09
N ALA A 33 7.48 -2.52 -6.09
CA ALA A 33 6.47 -1.50 -5.84
C ALA A 33 6.65 -0.84 -4.46
N LYS A 34 6.91 -1.63 -3.42
CA LYS A 34 7.19 -1.13 -2.06
C LYS A 34 8.45 -0.26 -2.01
N ALA A 35 9.49 -0.61 -2.77
CA ALA A 35 10.70 0.20 -2.86
C ALA A 35 10.41 1.60 -3.43
N VAL A 36 9.56 1.70 -4.46
CA VAL A 36 9.10 2.99 -4.98
C VAL A 36 8.31 3.75 -3.92
N CYS A 37 7.39 3.07 -3.22
CA CYS A 37 6.61 3.70 -2.15
C CYS A 37 7.49 4.25 -1.01
N ALA A 38 8.60 3.60 -0.68
CA ALA A 38 9.48 4.00 0.43
C ALA A 38 10.13 5.38 0.22
N GLY A 39 10.35 5.79 -1.03
CA GLY A 39 10.85 7.13 -1.38
C GLY A 39 9.75 8.16 -1.64
N CYS A 40 8.48 7.79 -1.53
CA CYS A 40 7.36 8.65 -1.90
C CYS A 40 7.03 9.66 -0.79
N PRO A 41 7.01 10.98 -1.07
CA PRO A 41 6.75 12.01 -0.05
C PRO A 41 5.33 11.93 0.54
N VAL A 42 4.39 11.35 -0.21
CA VAL A 42 2.98 11.23 0.16
C VAL A 42 2.61 9.82 0.65
N ILE A 43 3.59 9.01 1.05
CA ILE A 43 3.36 7.62 1.49
C ILE A 43 2.32 7.51 2.61
N ALA A 44 2.34 8.43 3.59
CA ALA A 44 1.42 8.42 4.73
C ALA A 44 -0.03 8.70 4.29
N GLN A 45 -0.23 9.74 3.47
CA GLN A 45 -1.54 10.10 2.91
C GLN A 45 -2.09 8.99 2.00
N CYS A 46 -1.21 8.40 1.19
CA CYS A 46 -1.54 7.26 0.32
C CYS A 46 -2.01 6.04 1.14
N ARG A 47 -1.32 5.72 2.24
CA ARG A 47 -1.68 4.61 3.11
C ARG A 47 -3.03 4.84 3.79
N GLU A 48 -3.26 6.04 4.33
CA GLU A 48 -4.53 6.40 4.97
C GLU A 48 -5.71 6.32 3.99
N TRP A 49 -5.50 6.82 2.77
CA TRP A 49 -6.49 6.75 1.71
C TRP A 49 -6.83 5.30 1.35
N ALA A 50 -5.82 4.45 1.15
CA ALA A 50 -6.02 3.03 0.83
C ALA A 50 -6.67 2.24 1.98
N HIS A 51 -6.41 2.62 3.24
CA HIS A 51 -7.12 2.05 4.38
C HIS A 51 -8.61 2.39 4.40
N THR A 52 -9.03 3.46 3.73
CA THR A 52 -10.43 3.89 3.66
C THR A 52 -11.14 3.34 2.44
N HIS A 53 -10.46 3.22 1.29
CA HIS A 53 -11.06 2.88 -0.01
C HIS A 53 -10.95 1.40 -0.39
N GLU A 54 -10.21 0.60 0.39
CA GLU A 54 -10.05 -0.86 0.16
C GLU A 54 -9.44 -1.24 -1.20
N ASP A 55 -8.58 -0.40 -1.77
CA ASP A 55 -8.02 -0.66 -3.10
C ASP A 55 -7.14 -1.91 -3.16
N THR A 56 -7.17 -2.55 -4.32
CA THR A 56 -6.34 -3.70 -4.65
C THR A 56 -4.91 -3.26 -5.02
N GLY A 57 -3.94 -4.15 -4.83
CA GLY A 57 -2.54 -3.86 -5.14
C GLY A 57 -1.75 -3.18 -4.01
N VAL A 58 -0.62 -2.57 -4.38
CA VAL A 58 0.35 -1.96 -3.46
C VAL A 58 0.07 -0.47 -3.31
N TRP A 59 -0.21 -0.04 -2.09
CA TRP A 59 -0.53 1.34 -1.73
C TRP A 59 0.20 1.74 -0.46
N GLY A 60 0.83 2.92 -0.44
CA GLY A 60 1.48 3.45 0.77
C GLY A 60 2.54 2.52 1.37
N GLY A 61 3.18 1.69 0.54
CA GLY A 61 4.15 0.67 0.96
C GLY A 61 3.53 -0.62 1.52
N GLU A 62 2.22 -0.80 1.42
CA GLU A 62 1.50 -1.99 1.89
C GLU A 62 0.79 -2.71 0.73
N ASP A 63 0.93 -4.02 0.67
CA ASP A 63 0.05 -4.86 -0.18
C ASP A 63 -1.32 -5.08 0.49
N GLU A 64 -2.25 -5.70 -0.24
CA GLU A 64 -3.60 -5.98 0.25
C GLU A 64 -3.59 -6.84 1.54
N TYR A 65 -2.69 -7.83 1.62
CA TYR A 65 -2.59 -8.74 2.76
C TYR A 65 -2.08 -8.02 4.00
N GLU A 66 -1.03 -7.21 3.85
CA GLU A 66 -0.47 -6.38 4.90
C GLU A 66 -1.47 -5.34 5.40
N ARG A 67 -2.18 -4.68 4.49
CA ARG A 67 -3.24 -3.71 4.80
C ARG A 67 -4.37 -4.38 5.58
N ARG A 68 -4.78 -5.59 5.19
CA ARG A 68 -5.77 -6.39 5.93
C ARG A 68 -5.26 -6.81 7.30
N ALA A 69 -3.99 -7.20 7.41
CA ALA A 69 -3.37 -7.54 8.69
C ALA A 69 -3.27 -6.31 9.62
N ALA A 70 -2.93 -5.13 9.09
CA ALA A 70 -2.89 -3.88 9.82
C ALA A 70 -4.26 -3.50 10.39
N ARG A 71 -5.31 -3.58 9.58
CA ARG A 71 -6.70 -3.36 10.05
C ARG A 71 -7.08 -4.31 11.18
N ARG A 72 -6.74 -5.61 11.07
CA ARG A 72 -6.98 -6.60 12.13
C ARG A 72 -6.21 -6.28 13.42
N ARG A 73 -4.95 -5.85 13.32
CA ARG A 73 -4.15 -5.42 14.48
C ARG A 73 -4.75 -4.18 15.14
N ASN A 74 -5.13 -3.17 14.37
CA ASN A 74 -5.75 -1.95 14.88
C ASN A 74 -7.08 -2.23 15.59
N ALA A 75 -7.91 -3.12 15.03
CA ALA A 75 -9.16 -3.55 15.67
C ALA A 75 -8.92 -4.29 17.00
N ARG A 76 -7.87 -5.12 17.09
CA ARG A 76 -7.48 -5.80 18.34
C ARG A 76 -7.01 -4.79 19.40
N ASN A 77 -6.12 -3.86 19.03
CA ASN A 77 -5.63 -2.83 19.95
C ASN A 77 -6.77 -1.97 20.51
N ARG A 78 -7.76 -1.61 19.69
CA ARG A 78 -8.95 -0.88 20.15
C ARG A 78 -9.77 -1.64 21.18
N ARG A 79 -9.86 -2.97 21.07
CA ARG A 79 -10.57 -3.84 22.03
C ARG A 79 -9.82 -4.03 23.33
N SER A 80 -8.48 -3.98 23.31
CA SER A 80 -7.66 -4.12 24.51
C SER A 80 -7.52 -2.82 25.31
N ALA A 81 -7.87 -1.68 24.70
CA ALA A 81 -7.83 -0.35 25.33
C ALA A 81 -9.19 0.10 25.89
N ALA A 82 -10.24 -0.72 25.76
CA ALA A 82 -11.59 -0.50 26.28
C ALA A 82 -11.86 -1.50 27.42
#